data_AF-A0A8T1HTS9-F1
#
_entry.id   AF-A0A8T1HTS9-F1
#
_cell.length_a   1.000
_cell.length_b   1.000
_cell.length_c   1.000
_cell.angle_alpha   90.00
_cell.angle_beta   90.00
_cell.angle_gamma   90.00
#
_symmetry.space_group_name_H-M   'P 1'
#
loop_
_entity.id
_entity.type
_entity.pdbx_description
1 polymer ?
#
loop_
_entity_poly.entity_id
_entity_poly.type
_entity_poly.pdbx_seq_one_letter_code
_entity_poly.pdbx_strand_id
1 'polypeptide(L)'
;MVVDDFLADSKAGEIAKVMLLKPETTPEELNSSSVLDEDVLEDMKKRREARVGSEVLKNPKDPVYPLVKEFADVVSKDPPSQLPPDRGARHEIDLVSGTKYCVTRQWPLPREQCEVIDAFFAAKAKAGMVRESKSPHSTPTFCVRKPNGKWCLVQAYNKLNNATVPAQTPIPRKDVLLNNMAGCELYSALDLR
;
A
#
# COMPACT_ATOMS: atom_id res chain seq x y z
N MET A 1 13.01 -25.80 8.00
CA MET A 1 14.10 -24.79 7.91
C MET A 1 14.15 -23.98 9.21
N VAL A 2 15.32 -23.79 9.82
CA VAL A 2 15.44 -23.00 11.08
C VAL A 2 15.38 -21.51 10.73
N VAL A 3 14.81 -20.68 11.61
CA VAL A 3 14.66 -19.22 11.39
C VAL A 3 15.99 -18.55 11.06
N ASP A 4 17.08 -19.02 11.67
CA ASP A 4 18.42 -18.49 11.45
C ASP A 4 18.91 -18.72 10.00
N ASP A 5 18.60 -19.88 9.41
CA ASP A 5 18.95 -20.19 8.01
C ASP A 5 18.17 -19.27 7.06
N PHE A 6 16.88 -19.05 7.31
CA PHE A 6 16.04 -18.14 6.52
C PHE A 6 16.55 -16.68 6.55
N LEU A 7 16.99 -16.21 7.71
CA LEU A 7 17.53 -14.86 7.87
C LEU A 7 18.87 -14.70 7.14
N ALA A 8 19.69 -15.76 7.11
CA ALA A 8 20.94 -15.77 6.35
C ALA A 8 20.68 -15.67 4.84
N ASP A 9 19.77 -16.49 4.31
CA ASP A 9 19.41 -16.50 2.89
C ASP A 9 18.75 -15.18 2.46
N SER A 10 17.96 -14.56 3.35
CA SER A 10 17.38 -13.23 3.14
C SER A 10 18.43 -12.15 2.95
N LYS A 11 19.51 -12.18 3.76
CA LYS A 11 20.62 -11.24 3.65
C LYS A 11 21.49 -11.50 2.41
N ALA A 12 21.59 -12.76 1.97
CA ALA A 12 22.36 -13.13 0.79
C ALA A 12 21.70 -12.69 -0.53
N GLY A 13 20.44 -12.24 -0.51
CA GLY A 13 19.71 -11.82 -1.70
C GLY A 13 19.25 -13.00 -2.57
N GLU A 14 19.29 -14.22 -2.04
CA GLU A 14 18.89 -15.45 -2.73
C GLU A 14 17.36 -15.64 -2.75
N ILE A 15 16.62 -14.75 -2.07
CA ILE A 15 15.15 -14.73 -2.11
C ILE A 15 14.68 -14.18 -3.46
N ALA A 16 14.43 -15.08 -4.40
CA ALA A 16 14.02 -14.78 -5.76
C ALA A 16 12.59 -14.18 -5.90
N LYS A 17 11.77 -14.18 -4.85
CA LYS A 17 10.36 -13.74 -4.92
C LYS A 17 9.85 -13.18 -3.60
N VAL A 18 9.35 -11.95 -3.64
CA VAL A 18 8.63 -11.32 -2.53
C VAL A 18 7.13 -11.46 -2.78
N MET A 19 6.40 -12.07 -1.85
CA MET A 19 4.94 -12.23 -1.92
C MET A 19 4.26 -11.55 -0.74
N LEU A 20 3.24 -10.75 -1.04
CA LEU A 20 2.41 -10.09 -0.05
C LEU A 20 1.44 -11.11 0.55
N LEU A 21 1.59 -11.43 1.83
CA LEU A 21 0.74 -12.40 2.52
C LEU A 21 -0.28 -11.73 3.43
N LYS A 22 -1.51 -12.26 3.36
CA LYS A 22 -2.42 -12.36 4.50
C LYS A 22 -2.31 -13.79 5.05
N PRO A 23 -2.41 -14.00 6.37
CA PRO A 23 -2.20 -15.30 6.98
C PRO A 23 -3.29 -16.31 6.55
N GLU A 24 -2.87 -17.54 6.23
CA GLU A 24 -3.74 -18.64 5.81
C GLU A 24 -4.35 -19.39 7.01
N THR A 25 -5.63 -19.73 6.89
CA THR A 25 -6.21 -20.96 7.44
C THR A 25 -6.14 -22.08 6.38
N THR A 26 -6.27 -23.31 6.88
CA THR A 26 -5.97 -24.62 6.27
C THR A 26 -6.43 -24.88 4.83
N PRO A 27 -5.79 -25.84 4.12
CA PRO A 27 -5.91 -26.03 2.66
C PRO A 27 -7.30 -26.40 2.11
N GLU A 28 -8.28 -26.69 2.96
CA GLU A 28 -9.62 -27.14 2.55
C GLU A 28 -10.66 -26.01 2.38
N GLU A 29 -10.33 -24.76 2.73
CA GLU A 29 -11.29 -23.65 2.70
C GLU A 29 -10.90 -22.51 1.73
N LEU A 30 -10.36 -22.86 0.57
CA LEU A 30 -10.05 -21.87 -0.48
C LEU A 30 -11.29 -21.16 -1.07
N ASN A 31 -12.49 -21.52 -0.63
CA ASN A 31 -13.74 -20.82 -0.91
C ASN A 31 -14.43 -20.41 0.40
N SER A 32 -13.97 -19.35 1.06
CA SER A 32 -14.83 -18.32 1.67
C SER A 32 -14.06 -17.38 2.59
N SER A 33 -13.64 -16.21 2.11
CA SER A 33 -13.28 -15.11 3.01
C SER A 33 -14.50 -14.45 3.65
N SER A 34 -15.71 -14.98 3.41
CA SER A 34 -16.99 -14.45 3.86
C SER A 34 -17.65 -15.28 4.98
N VAL A 35 -16.98 -16.31 5.51
CA VAL A 35 -17.56 -17.27 6.49
C VAL A 35 -16.75 -17.37 7.79
N LEU A 36 -15.62 -16.67 7.94
CA LEU A 36 -14.89 -16.69 9.21
C LEU A 36 -15.67 -15.89 10.28
N ASP A 37 -15.81 -16.48 11.47
CA ASP A 37 -16.38 -15.81 12.63
C ASP A 37 -15.56 -14.56 13.01
N GLU A 38 -16.26 -13.50 13.44
CA GLU A 38 -15.65 -12.21 13.83
C GLU A 38 -14.55 -12.38 14.89
N ASP A 39 -14.72 -13.30 15.84
CA ASP A 39 -13.74 -13.56 16.89
C ASP A 39 -12.42 -14.13 16.33
N VAL A 40 -12.51 -14.99 15.31
CA VAL A 40 -11.33 -15.55 14.62
C VAL A 40 -10.62 -14.46 13.83
N LEU A 41 -11.38 -13.60 13.15
CA LEU A 41 -10.83 -12.48 12.40
C LEU A 41 -10.08 -11.50 13.30
N GLU A 42 -10.65 -11.17 14.47
CA GLU A 42 -10.04 -10.23 15.40
C GLU A 42 -8.80 -10.84 16.11
N ASP A 43 -8.79 -12.15 16.40
CA ASP A 43 -7.59 -12.84 16.92
C ASP A 43 -6.45 -12.86 15.89
N MET A 44 -6.75 -13.20 14.63
CA MET A 44 -5.75 -13.16 13.55
C MET A 44 -5.15 -11.76 13.37
N LYS A 45 -6.00 -10.73 13.47
CA LYS A 45 -5.59 -9.33 13.37
C LYS A 45 -4.67 -8.93 14.53
N LYS A 46 -5.00 -9.32 15.77
CA LYS A 46 -4.12 -9.10 16.94
C LYS A 46 -2.77 -9.78 16.79
N ARG A 47 -2.75 -11.04 16.35
CA ARG A 47 -1.50 -11.77 16.08
C ARG A 47 -0.66 -11.10 15.00
N ARG A 48 -1.30 -10.59 13.95
CA ARG A 48 -0.63 -9.83 12.88
C ARG A 48 -0.04 -8.53 13.40
N GLU A 49 -0.81 -7.76 14.18
CA GLU A 49 -0.37 -6.49 14.74
C GLU A 49 0.84 -6.66 15.68
N ALA A 50 0.87 -7.73 16.48
CA ALA A 50 1.99 -8.06 17.35
C ALA A 50 3.29 -8.43 16.61
N ARG A 51 3.19 -8.86 15.33
CA ARG A 51 4.34 -9.25 14.49
C ARG A 51 4.75 -8.20 13.47
N VAL A 52 4.23 -6.97 13.56
CA VAL A 52 4.68 -5.86 12.71
C VAL A 52 6.09 -5.42 13.13
N GLY A 53 6.95 -5.06 12.17
CA GLY A 53 8.33 -4.63 12.44
C GLY A 53 8.44 -3.56 13.53
N SER A 54 7.54 -2.57 13.55
CA SER A 54 7.51 -1.55 14.61
C SER A 54 7.24 -2.07 16.03
N GLU A 55 6.52 -3.19 16.17
CA GLU A 55 6.29 -3.84 17.47
C GLU A 55 7.45 -4.78 17.82
N VAL A 56 8.02 -5.47 16.82
CA VAL A 56 9.24 -6.28 17.00
C VAL A 56 10.40 -5.42 17.54
N LEU A 57 10.56 -4.18 17.06
CA LEU A 57 11.54 -3.22 17.58
C LEU A 57 11.41 -2.93 19.09
N LYS A 58 10.25 -3.21 19.70
CA LYS A 58 10.04 -3.02 21.15
C LYS A 58 10.43 -4.26 21.98
N ASN A 59 10.67 -5.41 21.34
CA ASN A 59 11.01 -6.65 22.01
C ASN A 59 12.38 -7.20 21.56
N PRO A 60 13.48 -6.85 22.25
CA PRO A 60 14.82 -7.32 21.91
C PRO A 60 15.03 -8.84 21.98
N LYS A 61 14.09 -9.59 22.58
CA LYS A 61 14.14 -11.05 22.67
C LYS A 61 13.53 -11.75 21.46
N ASP A 62 12.92 -11.00 20.54
CA ASP A 62 12.35 -11.58 19.32
C ASP A 62 13.48 -12.08 18.40
N PRO A 63 13.38 -13.31 17.85
CA PRO A 63 14.40 -13.86 16.95
C PRO A 63 14.71 -12.96 15.74
N VAL A 64 13.75 -12.19 15.25
CA VAL A 64 13.91 -11.34 14.06
C VAL A 64 14.37 -9.92 14.43
N TYR A 65 14.46 -9.59 15.73
CA TYR A 65 14.85 -8.27 16.21
C TYR A 65 16.15 -7.72 15.59
N PRO A 66 17.26 -8.48 15.49
CA PRO A 66 18.50 -7.97 14.91
C PRO A 66 18.31 -7.47 13.47
N LEU A 67 17.52 -8.19 12.67
CA LEU A 67 17.23 -7.84 11.28
C LEU A 67 16.32 -6.60 11.21
N VAL A 68 15.24 -6.57 12.00
CA VAL A 68 14.32 -5.42 12.00
C VAL A 68 15.03 -4.16 12.50
N LYS A 69 15.96 -4.29 13.46
CA LYS A 69 16.77 -3.18 13.96
C LYS A 69 17.74 -2.65 12.90
N GLU A 70 18.33 -3.53 12.09
CA GLU A 70 19.18 -3.14 10.96
C GLU A 70 18.39 -2.30 9.94
N PHE A 71 17.15 -2.70 9.65
CA PHE A 71 16.24 -2.04 8.71
C PHE A 71 15.18 -1.15 9.40
N ALA A 72 15.54 -0.54 10.53
CA ALA A 72 14.61 0.25 11.34
C ALA A 72 14.06 1.48 10.59
N ASP A 73 14.79 1.97 9.60
CA ASP A 73 14.43 3.10 8.73
C ASP A 73 13.24 2.79 7.80
N VAL A 74 13.11 1.55 7.33
CA VAL A 74 12.03 1.13 6.41
C VAL A 74 10.82 0.50 7.10
N VAL A 75 10.99 -0.04 8.32
CA VAL A 75 9.91 -0.71 9.09
C VAL A 75 9.19 0.21 10.09
N SER A 76 9.50 1.51 10.09
CA SER A 76 8.88 2.53 10.94
C SER A 76 7.37 2.69 10.66
N LYS A 77 6.60 3.09 11.69
CA LYS A 77 5.17 3.42 11.53
C LYS A 77 4.96 4.68 10.70
N ASP A 78 5.91 5.60 10.77
CA ASP A 78 5.86 6.92 10.14
C ASP A 78 6.87 6.93 8.98
N PRO A 79 6.41 6.71 7.72
CA PRO A 79 7.29 6.77 6.58
C PRO A 79 7.80 8.20 6.37
N PRO A 80 8.99 8.37 5.76
CA PRO A 80 9.53 9.68 5.46
C PRO A 80 8.55 10.46 4.57
N SER A 81 8.35 11.73 4.89
CA SER A 81 7.45 12.63 4.14
C SER A 81 8.05 13.12 2.81
N GLN A 82 9.25 12.67 2.46
CA GLN A 82 9.98 13.09 1.27
C GLN A 82 9.72 12.14 0.11
N LEU A 83 9.92 12.64 -1.11
CA LEU A 83 9.90 11.79 -2.29
C LEU A 83 11.05 10.77 -2.23
N PRO A 84 10.85 9.52 -2.68
CA PRO A 84 11.93 8.57 -2.78
C PRO A 84 13.00 9.09 -3.77
N PRO A 85 14.27 8.69 -3.59
CA PRO A 85 15.32 9.03 -4.54
C PRO A 85 14.96 8.53 -5.94
N ASP A 86 15.35 9.27 -6.98
CA ASP A 86 15.12 8.87 -8.36
C ASP A 86 15.93 7.60 -8.67
N ARG A 87 15.24 6.53 -9.07
CA ARG A 87 15.83 5.24 -9.43
C ARG A 87 15.72 4.96 -10.93
N GLY A 88 15.39 5.97 -11.75
CA GLY A 88 15.23 5.84 -13.19
C GLY A 88 13.88 5.28 -13.64
N ALA A 89 13.02 4.86 -12.72
CA ALA A 89 11.65 4.47 -12.99
C ALA A 89 10.69 5.59 -12.57
N ARG A 90 9.91 6.10 -13.52
CA ARG A 90 8.88 7.13 -13.28
C ARG A 90 7.53 6.61 -13.73
N HIS A 91 6.48 7.03 -13.03
CA HIS A 91 5.13 6.75 -13.47
C HIS A 91 4.75 7.72 -14.58
N GLU A 92 4.46 7.17 -15.75
CA GLU A 92 3.99 7.90 -16.93
C GLU A 92 2.53 7.55 -17.19
N ILE A 93 1.77 8.56 -17.64
CA ILE A 93 0.35 8.42 -17.96
C ILE A 93 0.20 8.73 -19.44
N ASP A 94 0.22 7.68 -20.25
CA ASP A 94 0.01 7.80 -21.69
C ASP A 94 -1.46 8.02 -22.00
N LEU A 95 -1.76 9.03 -22.80
CA LEU A 95 -3.12 9.32 -23.26
C LEU A 95 -3.30 8.80 -24.69
N VAL A 96 -4.53 8.37 -25.02
CA VAL A 96 -4.90 7.99 -26.38
C VAL A 96 -4.62 9.17 -27.33
N SER A 97 -4.05 8.89 -28.50
CA SER A 97 -3.72 9.93 -29.48
C SER A 97 -4.95 10.75 -29.87
N GLY A 98 -4.80 12.08 -29.91
CA GLY A 98 -5.90 13.02 -30.18
C GLY A 98 -6.80 13.34 -28.98
N THR A 99 -6.47 12.83 -27.77
CA THR A 99 -7.20 13.17 -26.53
C THR A 99 -7.20 14.67 -26.27
N LYS A 100 -8.39 15.25 -26.15
CA LYS A 100 -8.57 16.63 -25.67
C LYS A 100 -8.34 16.70 -24.15
N TYR A 101 -8.15 17.91 -23.64
CA TYR A 101 -7.99 18.12 -22.20
C TYR A 101 -9.11 17.48 -21.37
N CYS A 102 -8.69 16.68 -20.39
CA CYS A 102 -9.59 16.03 -19.43
C CYS A 102 -9.95 17.04 -18.35
N VAL A 103 -11.01 17.81 -18.61
CA VAL A 103 -11.51 18.86 -17.70
C VAL A 103 -12.81 18.41 -17.06
N THR A 104 -12.84 18.42 -15.73
CA THR A 104 -14.05 18.24 -14.93
C THR A 104 -14.04 19.30 -13.83
N ARG A 105 -15.11 20.11 -13.77
CA ARG A 105 -15.22 21.21 -12.81
C ARG A 105 -15.33 20.67 -11.37
N GLN A 106 -14.71 21.37 -10.42
CA GLN A 106 -14.92 21.13 -8.99
C GLN A 106 -16.41 21.27 -8.66
N TRP A 107 -17.00 20.25 -8.05
CA TRP A 107 -18.36 20.31 -7.54
C TRP A 107 -18.43 21.22 -6.31
N PRO A 108 -19.59 21.85 -6.03
CA PRO A 108 -19.82 22.53 -4.76
C PRO A 108 -19.61 21.56 -3.60
N LEU A 109 -18.83 21.97 -2.61
CA LEU A 109 -18.54 21.18 -1.41
C LEU A 109 -19.00 21.92 -0.15
N PRO A 110 -19.39 21.19 0.91
CA PRO A 110 -19.56 21.78 2.22
C PRO A 110 -18.25 22.40 2.71
N ARG A 111 -18.36 23.49 3.49
CA ARG A 111 -17.20 24.23 4.02
C ARG A 111 -16.22 23.33 4.78
N GLU A 112 -16.74 22.40 5.59
CA GLU A 112 -15.92 21.41 6.32
C GLU A 112 -15.02 20.60 5.38
N GLN A 113 -15.52 20.18 4.21
CA GLN A 113 -14.70 19.45 3.25
C GLN A 113 -13.65 20.34 2.59
N CYS A 114 -13.99 21.58 2.25
CA CYS A 114 -13.01 22.53 1.70
C CYS A 114 -11.84 22.74 2.67
N GLU A 115 -12.12 22.96 3.95
CA GLU A 115 -11.09 23.16 4.98
C GLU A 115 -10.16 21.95 5.12
N VAL A 116 -10.73 20.73 5.05
CA VAL A 116 -9.95 19.48 5.06
C VAL A 116 -9.07 19.34 3.82
N ILE A 117 -9.61 19.66 2.64
CA ILE A 117 -8.89 19.59 1.36
C ILE A 117 -7.73 20.60 1.35
N ASP A 118 -7.97 21.83 1.79
CA ASP A 118 -6.97 22.89 1.82
C ASP A 118 -5.83 22.53 2.80
N ALA A 119 -6.17 22.06 4.00
CA ALA A 119 -5.18 21.60 4.97
C ALA A 119 -4.34 20.43 4.44
N PHE A 120 -4.97 19.48 3.72
CA PHE A 120 -4.27 18.36 3.10
C PHE A 120 -3.26 18.82 2.05
N PHE A 121 -3.68 19.67 1.11
CA PHE A 121 -2.78 20.15 0.04
C PHE A 121 -1.70 21.08 0.58
N ALA A 122 -1.97 21.89 1.61
CA ALA A 122 -0.95 22.70 2.27
C ALA A 122 0.15 21.83 2.90
N ALA A 123 -0.22 20.74 3.59
CA ALA A 123 0.73 19.80 4.16
C ALA A 123 1.55 19.07 3.07
N LYS A 124 0.90 18.64 1.98
CA LYS A 124 1.56 17.96 0.87
C LYS A 124 2.47 18.89 0.07
N ALA A 125 2.12 20.17 -0.08
CA ALA A 125 2.95 21.17 -0.72
C ALA A 125 4.21 21.44 0.11
N LYS A 126 4.07 21.58 1.44
CA LYS A 126 5.21 21.70 2.36
C LYS A 126 6.14 20.49 2.30
N ALA A 127 5.59 19.30 2.07
CA ALA A 127 6.35 18.06 1.89
C ALA A 127 6.96 17.90 0.48
N GLY A 128 6.68 18.81 -0.47
CA GLY A 128 7.17 18.72 -1.84
C GLY A 128 6.47 17.65 -2.70
N MET A 129 5.37 17.05 -2.21
CA MET A 129 4.63 16.01 -2.94
C MET A 129 3.68 16.57 -4.00
N VAL A 130 3.23 17.81 -3.83
CA VAL A 130 2.34 18.52 -4.77
C VAL A 130 2.85 19.93 -5.00
N ARG A 131 2.47 20.52 -6.12
CA ARG A 131 2.80 21.91 -6.47
C ARG A 131 1.65 22.55 -7.22
N GLU A 132 1.61 23.87 -7.23
CA GLU A 132 0.73 24.61 -8.12
C GLU A 132 1.06 24.27 -9.58
N SER A 133 0.00 24.15 -10.40
CA SER A 133 0.14 23.85 -11.82
C SER A 133 -0.83 24.69 -12.63
N LYS A 134 -0.43 25.01 -13.86
CA LYS A 134 -1.29 25.60 -14.89
C LYS A 134 -1.74 24.52 -15.87
N SER A 135 -2.07 23.34 -15.34
CA SER A 135 -2.45 22.20 -16.17
C SER A 135 -3.76 22.50 -16.90
N PRO A 136 -3.86 22.18 -18.19
CA PRO A 136 -5.12 22.25 -18.90
C PRO A 136 -6.07 21.11 -18.50
N HIS A 137 -5.59 20.10 -17.77
CA HIS A 137 -6.40 19.03 -17.20
C HIS A 137 -6.87 19.40 -15.78
N SER A 138 -8.08 19.01 -15.43
CA SER A 138 -8.62 19.20 -14.07
C SER A 138 -9.54 18.05 -13.67
N THR A 139 -9.52 17.73 -12.38
CA THR A 139 -10.33 16.67 -11.79
C THR A 139 -10.85 17.15 -10.44
N PRO A 140 -12.15 16.96 -10.13
CA PRO A 140 -12.70 17.37 -8.86
C PRO A 140 -12.13 16.51 -7.73
N THR A 141 -11.89 17.16 -6.60
CA THR A 141 -11.49 16.54 -5.34
C THR A 141 -12.67 16.61 -4.37
N PHE A 142 -12.88 15.57 -3.57
CA PHE A 142 -13.91 15.54 -2.52
C PHE A 142 -13.45 14.65 -1.37
N CYS A 143 -14.20 14.64 -0.27
CA CYS A 143 -13.88 13.85 0.91
C CYS A 143 -14.96 12.82 1.23
N VAL A 144 -14.56 11.62 1.67
CA VAL A 144 -15.43 10.56 2.17
C VAL A 144 -15.05 10.23 3.61
N ARG A 145 -16.04 10.00 4.49
CA ARG A 145 -15.75 9.54 5.86
C ARG A 145 -15.45 8.04 5.84
N LYS A 146 -14.31 7.66 6.40
CA LYS A 146 -13.99 6.27 6.71
C LYS A 146 -14.77 5.82 7.96
N PRO A 147 -14.98 4.51 8.18
CA PRO A 147 -15.63 3.99 9.38
C PRO A 147 -14.99 4.44 10.70
N ASN A 148 -13.68 4.72 10.69
CA ASN A 148 -12.94 5.26 11.83
C ASN A 148 -13.13 6.78 12.05
N GLY A 149 -14.09 7.41 11.35
CA GLY A 149 -14.39 8.83 11.45
C GLY A 149 -13.41 9.75 10.71
N LYS A 150 -12.29 9.24 10.20
CA LYS A 150 -11.31 10.06 9.47
C LYS A 150 -11.79 10.40 8.06
N TRP A 151 -11.41 11.57 7.58
CA TRP A 151 -11.62 11.97 6.19
C TRP A 151 -10.64 11.24 5.25
N CYS A 152 -11.15 10.78 4.12
CA CYS A 152 -10.37 10.30 2.99
C CYS A 152 -10.56 11.26 1.83
N LEU A 153 -9.47 11.90 1.40
CA LEU A 153 -9.46 12.68 0.17
C LEU A 153 -9.60 11.74 -1.03
N VAL A 154 -10.46 12.09 -1.99
CA VAL A 154 -10.71 11.32 -3.22
C VAL A 154 -10.68 12.28 -4.40
N GLN A 155 -9.92 11.92 -5.44
CA GLN A 155 -9.89 12.64 -6.71
C GLN A 155 -10.57 11.80 -7.80
N ALA A 156 -11.56 12.36 -8.48
CA ALA A 156 -12.39 11.60 -9.42
C ALA A 156 -11.77 11.53 -10.83
N TYR A 157 -10.69 10.75 -10.98
CA TYR A 157 -9.95 10.64 -12.24
C TYR A 157 -10.67 9.90 -13.37
N ASN A 158 -11.97 9.64 -13.28
CA ASN A 158 -12.74 8.85 -14.27
C ASN A 158 -12.52 9.32 -15.72
N LYS A 159 -12.53 10.63 -15.96
CA LYS A 159 -12.33 11.19 -17.31
C LYS A 159 -10.89 11.01 -17.81
N LEU A 160 -9.92 11.16 -16.91
CA LEU A 160 -8.51 10.93 -17.23
C LEU A 160 -8.27 9.43 -17.49
N ASN A 161 -8.73 8.56 -16.59
CA ASN A 161 -8.60 7.11 -16.69
C ASN A 161 -9.21 6.56 -17.99
N ASN A 162 -10.35 7.08 -18.45
CA ASN A 162 -10.96 6.68 -19.71
C ASN A 162 -10.14 7.10 -20.95
N ALA A 163 -9.32 8.14 -20.82
CA ALA A 163 -8.46 8.64 -21.89
C ALA A 163 -7.03 8.08 -21.80
N THR A 164 -6.67 7.44 -20.68
CA THR A 164 -5.38 6.80 -20.46
C THR A 164 -5.31 5.48 -21.22
N VAL A 165 -4.17 5.22 -21.88
CA VAL A 165 -3.86 3.91 -22.45
C VAL A 165 -3.67 2.92 -21.30
N PRO A 166 -4.46 1.84 -21.23
CA PRO A 166 -4.38 0.92 -20.10
C PRO A 166 -3.02 0.22 -20.10
N ALA A 167 -2.30 0.34 -18.97
CA ALA A 167 -1.08 -0.43 -18.76
C ALA A 167 -1.40 -1.93 -18.75
N GLN A 168 -0.74 -2.70 -19.61
CA GLN A 168 -0.96 -4.15 -19.72
C GLN A 168 -0.03 -4.97 -18.83
N THR A 169 0.27 -4.48 -17.63
CA THR A 169 1.08 -5.25 -16.68
C THR A 169 0.23 -6.37 -16.08
N PRO A 170 0.50 -7.66 -16.39
CA PRO A 170 -0.33 -8.74 -15.89
C PRO A 170 -0.15 -8.87 -14.38
N ILE A 171 -1.25 -8.70 -13.64
CA ILE A 171 -1.28 -8.98 -12.21
C ILE A 171 -1.65 -10.46 -12.05
N PRO A 172 -0.78 -11.29 -11.45
CA PRO A 172 -1.06 -12.71 -11.27
C PRO A 172 -2.30 -12.90 -10.37
N ARG A 173 -3.11 -13.90 -10.70
CA ARG A 173 -4.28 -14.25 -9.88
C ARG A 173 -3.83 -14.80 -8.52
N LYS A 174 -4.69 -14.61 -7.51
CA LYS A 174 -4.42 -15.03 -6.12
C LYS A 174 -4.07 -16.52 -6.02
N ASP A 175 -4.81 -17.39 -6.69
CA ASP A 175 -4.58 -18.85 -6.71
C ASP A 175 -3.20 -19.22 -7.27
N VAL A 176 -2.77 -18.55 -8.35
CA VAL A 176 -1.43 -18.74 -8.91
C VAL A 176 -0.35 -18.29 -7.91
N LEU A 177 -0.58 -17.20 -7.19
CA LEU A 177 0.33 -16.75 -6.15
C LEU A 177 0.42 -17.77 -5.00
N LEU A 178 -0.71 -18.30 -4.52
CA LEU A 178 -0.77 -19.29 -3.44
C LEU A 178 -0.10 -20.62 -3.82
N ASN A 179 -0.39 -21.14 -5.02
CA ASN A 179 0.20 -22.41 -5.47
C ASN A 179 1.74 -22.33 -5.55
N ASN A 180 2.29 -21.18 -5.90
CA ASN A 180 3.74 -20.97 -5.95
C ASN A 180 4.38 -20.91 -4.55
N MET A 181 3.60 -20.82 -3.48
CA MET A 181 4.05 -20.86 -2.10
C MET A 181 3.92 -22.26 -1.48
N ALA A 182 3.33 -23.21 -2.20
CA ALA A 182 3.16 -24.57 -1.70
C ALA A 182 4.53 -25.19 -1.35
N GLY A 183 4.62 -25.74 -0.13
CA GLY A 183 5.87 -26.30 0.41
C GLY A 183 6.77 -25.30 1.14
N CYS A 184 6.46 -24.00 1.15
CA CYS A 184 7.14 -23.04 2.01
C CYS A 184 6.66 -23.15 3.46
N GLU A 185 7.61 -23.15 4.40
CA GLU A 185 7.34 -23.26 5.86
C GLU A 185 7.35 -21.90 6.57
N LEU A 186 8.04 -20.91 6.00
CA LEU A 186 8.26 -19.59 6.59
C LEU A 186 7.86 -18.49 5.61
N TYR A 187 7.23 -17.45 6.16
CA TYR A 187 6.59 -16.39 5.40
C TYR A 187 6.83 -15.02 6.03
N SER A 188 7.09 -14.03 5.20
CA SER A 188 7.16 -12.62 5.59
C SER A 188 6.36 -11.77 4.60
N ALA A 189 5.64 -10.76 5.10
CA ALA A 189 4.87 -9.83 4.26
C ALA A 189 5.35 -8.39 4.46
N LEU A 190 5.54 -7.67 3.37
CA LEU A 190 5.92 -6.25 3.37
C LEU A 190 4.83 -5.42 2.71
N ASP A 191 4.11 -4.62 3.50
CA ASP A 191 3.08 -3.71 3.02
C ASP A 191 3.68 -2.30 2.88
N LEU A 192 3.84 -1.84 1.64
CA LEU A 192 4.41 -0.52 1.34
C LEU A 192 3.35 0.57 1.59
N ARG A 193 3.71 1.61 2.36
CA ARG A 193 2.84 2.74 2.73
C ARG A 193 3.14 4.01 1.96
#